data_AF-A0AAD7XS62-F1
#
_entry.id   AF-A0AAD7XS62-F1
#
_cell.length_a   1.000
_cell.length_b   1.000
_cell.length_c   1.000
_cell.angle_alpha   90.00
_cell.angle_beta   90.00
_cell.angle_gamma   90.00
#
_symmetry.space_group_name_H-M   'P 1'
#
loop_
_entity.id
_entity.type
_entity.pdbx_description
1 polymer ?
#
loop_
_entity_poly.entity_id
_entity_poly.type
_entity_poly.pdbx_seq_one_letter_code
_entity_poly.pdbx_strand_id
1 'polypeptide(L)'
;MVAAFRRVGAILRGSPVLTSMGVTGAKAFLADAMVQRIWEKREALDLKRSVVFGSFGCLYQGLFQYFAFNHVLEGAFPGVRPRVVLIKVALTNAILDPCFFFPSFYSLKEALAAQRLDAAVVMAALDEYHSNYMNDWLNSWAVWLPAHAITYGVIPIEWRIPWVAAVSFGYVCILSSTRGEVSRTIR
;
A
#
# COMPACT_ATOMS: atom_id res chain seq x y z
N MET A 1 2.11 26.27 -10.86
CA MET A 1 1.56 25.09 -10.15
C MET A 1 0.47 24.35 -10.95
N VAL A 2 -0.59 25.03 -11.40
CA VAL A 2 -1.71 24.41 -12.16
C VAL A 2 -1.28 23.74 -13.47
N ALA A 3 -0.35 24.35 -14.23
CA ALA A 3 0.14 23.78 -15.49
C ALA A 3 0.94 22.47 -15.30
N ALA A 4 1.76 22.39 -14.24
CA ALA A 4 2.52 21.18 -13.91
C ALA A 4 1.57 20.05 -13.49
N PHE A 5 0.59 20.35 -12.64
CA PHE A 5 -0.44 19.39 -12.24
C PHE A 5 -1.22 18.85 -13.45
N ARG A 6 -1.63 19.71 -14.39
CA ARG A 6 -2.31 19.27 -15.62
C ARG A 6 -1.43 18.38 -16.50
N ARG A 7 -0.14 18.71 -16.64
CA ARG A 7 0.83 17.90 -17.41
C ARG A 7 1.02 16.51 -16.81
N VAL A 8 1.24 16.44 -15.49
CA VAL A 8 1.37 15.15 -14.80
C VAL A 8 0.08 14.35 -14.92
N GLY A 9 -1.08 14.98 -14.75
CA GLY A 9 -2.38 14.33 -14.96
C GLY A 9 -2.55 13.77 -16.37
N ALA A 10 -2.04 14.47 -17.40
CA ALA A 10 -2.07 13.96 -18.77
C ALA A 10 -1.19 12.71 -18.95
N ILE A 11 -0.01 12.67 -18.35
CA ILE A 11 0.87 11.49 -18.36
C ILE A 11 0.19 10.32 -17.65
N LEU A 12 -0.39 10.55 -16.47
CA LEU A 12 -1.13 9.54 -15.71
C LEU A 12 -2.30 8.96 -16.52
N ARG A 13 -3.01 9.78 -17.29
CA ARG A 13 -4.10 9.30 -18.16
C ARG A 13 -3.62 8.54 -19.40
N GLY A 14 -2.45 8.87 -19.94
CA GLY A 14 -1.92 8.25 -21.16
C GLY A 14 -1.48 6.79 -20.98
N SER A 15 -1.04 6.42 -19.78
CA SER A 15 -0.65 5.03 -19.46
C SER A 15 -0.87 4.75 -17.97
N PRO A 16 -2.13 4.63 -17.54
CA PRO A 16 -2.48 4.72 -16.12
C PRO A 16 -2.00 3.53 -15.30
N VAL A 17 -2.01 2.31 -15.86
CA VAL A 17 -1.47 1.12 -15.17
C VAL A 17 0.04 1.23 -15.05
N LEU A 18 0.76 1.50 -16.15
CA LEU A 18 2.22 1.59 -16.14
C LEU A 18 2.74 2.70 -15.21
N THR A 19 2.08 3.87 -15.22
CA THR A 19 2.43 4.96 -14.32
C THR A 19 2.12 4.62 -12.86
N SER A 20 1.00 3.94 -12.60
CA SER A 20 0.65 3.46 -11.25
C SER A 20 1.69 2.46 -10.73
N MET A 21 2.08 1.47 -11.53
CA MET A 21 3.15 0.51 -11.22
C MET A 21 4.48 1.21 -10.96
N GLY A 22 4.89 2.13 -11.84
CA GLY A 22 6.15 2.87 -11.68
C GLY A 22 6.18 3.72 -10.41
N VAL A 23 5.13 4.49 -10.14
CA VAL A 23 5.03 5.37 -8.96
C VAL A 23 5.06 4.55 -7.68
N THR A 24 4.23 3.52 -7.59
CA THR A 24 4.10 2.71 -6.37
C THR A 24 5.31 1.83 -6.11
N GLY A 25 5.91 1.26 -7.16
CA GLY A 25 7.14 0.50 -7.06
C GLY A 25 8.33 1.34 -6.62
N ALA A 26 8.54 2.48 -7.28
CA ALA A 26 9.58 3.43 -6.88
C ALA A 26 9.37 3.92 -5.44
N LYS A 27 8.13 4.26 -5.08
CA LYS A 27 7.77 4.67 -3.71
C LYS A 27 8.07 3.59 -2.68
N ALA A 28 7.71 2.33 -2.95
CA ALA A 28 7.94 1.22 -2.02
C ALA A 28 9.43 0.92 -1.86
N PHE A 29 10.19 0.89 -2.96
CA PHE A 29 11.64 0.74 -2.93
C PHE A 29 12.31 1.85 -2.11
N LEU A 30 11.97 3.11 -2.40
CA LEU A 30 12.58 4.26 -1.73
C LEU A 30 12.19 4.35 -0.25
N ALA A 31 10.94 4.00 0.09
CA ALA A 31 10.50 3.96 1.48
C ALA A 31 11.32 2.94 2.28
N ASP A 32 11.49 1.74 1.76
CA ASP A 32 12.28 0.70 2.44
C ASP A 32 13.77 1.08 2.53
N ALA A 33 14.36 1.57 1.44
CA ALA A 33 15.73 2.08 1.42
C ALA A 33 15.96 3.17 2.47
N MET A 34 15.01 4.10 2.60
CA MET A 34 15.05 5.17 3.59
C MET A 34 14.93 4.63 5.02
N VAL A 35 14.01 3.69 5.28
CA VAL A 35 13.87 3.04 6.60
C VAL A 35 15.16 2.34 7.00
N GLN A 36 15.76 1.56 6.09
CA GLN A 36 17.01 0.86 6.35
C GLN A 36 18.17 1.81 6.70
N ARG A 37 18.27 2.96 6.02
CA ARG A 37 19.36 3.93 6.24
C ARG A 37 19.14 4.84 7.43
N ILE A 38 17.94 5.40 7.58
CA ILE A 38 17.67 6.46 8.55
C ILE A 38 17.23 5.87 9.90
N TRP A 39 16.37 4.85 9.89
CA TRP A 39 15.80 4.26 11.11
C TRP A 39 16.59 3.06 11.61
N GLU A 40 16.88 2.10 10.72
CA GLU A 40 17.65 0.90 11.09
C GLU A 40 19.16 1.17 11.15
N LYS A 41 19.62 2.33 10.62
CA LYS A 41 21.03 2.76 10.59
C LYS A 41 21.99 1.72 10.00
N ARG A 42 21.55 0.97 8.99
CA ARG A 42 22.38 -0.04 8.33
C ARG A 42 23.53 0.62 7.54
N GLU A 43 24.74 0.08 7.69
CA GLU A 43 25.92 0.50 6.93
C GLU A 43 25.84 0.10 5.45
N ALA A 44 25.21 -1.04 5.16
CA ALA A 44 24.93 -1.52 3.81
C ALA A 44 23.42 -1.67 3.60
N LEU A 45 22.96 -1.30 2.40
CA LEU A 45 21.56 -1.40 2.04
C LEU A 45 21.27 -2.82 1.56
N ASP A 46 20.26 -3.46 2.14
CA ASP A 46 19.72 -4.73 1.66
C ASP A 46 18.87 -4.47 0.41
N LEU A 47 19.56 -4.49 -0.74
CA LEU A 47 18.95 -4.25 -2.05
C LEU A 47 17.91 -5.31 -2.38
N LYS A 48 18.11 -6.56 -1.93
CA LYS A 48 17.17 -7.65 -2.17
C LYS A 48 15.82 -7.32 -1.51
N ARG A 49 15.84 -6.90 -0.24
CA ARG A 49 14.64 -6.46 0.48
C ARG A 49 13.97 -5.27 -0.22
N SER A 50 14.71 -4.23 -0.61
CA SER A 50 14.13 -3.06 -1.28
C SER A 50 13.53 -3.40 -2.66
N VAL A 51 14.16 -4.30 -3.43
CA VAL A 51 13.61 -4.80 -4.70
C VAL A 51 12.32 -5.59 -4.49
N VAL A 52 12.25 -6.41 -3.43
CA VAL A 52 11.02 -7.15 -3.10
C VAL A 52 9.89 -6.19 -2.72
N PHE A 53 10.14 -5.18 -1.88
CA PHE A 53 9.16 -4.14 -1.58
C PHE A 53 8.77 -3.33 -2.82
N GLY A 54 9.73 -2.97 -3.67
CA GLY A 54 9.47 -2.32 -4.95
C GLY A 54 8.57 -3.15 -5.85
N SER A 55 8.81 -4.47 -5.93
CA SER A 55 8.00 -5.40 -6.71
C SER A 55 6.58 -5.54 -6.14
N PHE A 56 6.44 -5.59 -4.82
CA PHE A 56 5.13 -5.56 -4.16
C PHE A 56 4.39 -4.25 -4.44
N GLY A 57 5.08 -3.11 -4.37
CA GLY A 57 4.55 -1.81 -4.76
C GLY A 57 4.02 -1.83 -6.20
N CYS A 58 4.83 -2.28 -7.16
CA CYS A 58 4.44 -2.42 -8.56
C CYS A 58 3.20 -3.30 -8.75
N LEU A 59 3.23 -4.54 -8.23
CA LEU A 59 2.25 -5.57 -8.55
C LEU A 59 0.98 -5.44 -7.72
N TYR A 60 1.10 -5.29 -6.40
CA TYR A 60 -0.07 -5.15 -5.55
C TYR A 60 -0.66 -3.75 -5.70
N GLN A 61 0.12 -2.72 -5.40
CA GLN A 61 -0.38 -1.36 -5.31
C GLN A 61 -0.64 -0.74 -6.70
N GLY A 62 0.31 -0.92 -7.61
CA GLY A 62 0.28 -0.30 -8.94
C GLY A 62 -0.63 -0.99 -9.94
N LEU A 63 -0.83 -2.30 -9.81
CA LEU A 63 -1.67 -3.09 -10.72
C LEU A 63 -2.99 -3.53 -10.06
N PHE A 64 -2.92 -4.37 -9.02
CA PHE A 64 -4.12 -4.93 -8.40
C PHE A 64 -5.00 -3.84 -7.74
N GLN A 65 -4.42 -3.00 -6.89
CA GLN A 65 -5.16 -1.95 -6.19
C GLN A 65 -5.64 -0.86 -7.16
N TYR A 66 -4.84 -0.51 -8.19
CA TYR A 66 -5.32 0.35 -9.28
C TYR A 66 -6.59 -0.23 -9.91
N PHE A 67 -6.57 -1.51 -10.27
CA PHE A 67 -7.71 -2.17 -10.88
C PHE A 67 -8.92 -2.23 -9.94
N ALA A 68 -8.71 -2.60 -8.68
CA ALA A 68 -9.78 -2.65 -7.69
C ALA A 68 -10.43 -1.28 -7.48
N PHE A 69 -9.65 -0.21 -7.37
CA PHE A 69 -10.18 1.13 -7.06
C PHE A 69 -10.83 1.77 -8.29
N ASN A 70 -10.18 1.69 -9.44
CA ASN A 70 -10.53 2.48 -10.62
C ASN A 70 -11.40 1.74 -11.63
N HIS A 71 -11.44 0.40 -11.59
CA HIS A 71 -12.30 -0.39 -12.46
C HIS A 71 -13.41 -1.09 -11.68
N VAL A 72 -13.08 -1.83 -10.63
CA VAL A 72 -14.10 -2.60 -9.88
C VAL A 72 -15.01 -1.68 -9.08
N LEU A 73 -14.46 -0.87 -8.18
CA LEU A 73 -15.26 -0.01 -7.30
C LEU A 73 -15.92 1.15 -8.05
N GLU A 74 -15.26 1.74 -9.05
CA GLU A 74 -15.91 2.76 -9.88
C GLU A 74 -16.92 2.22 -10.86
N GLY A 75 -16.69 1.02 -11.41
CA GLY A 75 -17.68 0.36 -12.26
C GLY A 75 -18.95 -0.01 -11.50
N ALA A 76 -18.80 -0.54 -10.28
CA ALA A 76 -19.93 -0.95 -9.44
C ALA A 76 -20.65 0.24 -8.78
N PHE A 77 -19.91 1.28 -8.37
CA PHE A 77 -20.47 2.41 -7.63
C PHE A 77 -19.96 3.74 -8.20
N PRO A 78 -20.40 4.17 -9.38
CA PRO A 78 -19.84 5.36 -10.02
C PRO A 78 -20.13 6.66 -9.23
N GLY A 79 -19.14 7.56 -9.22
CA GLY A 79 -19.29 8.93 -8.73
C GLY A 79 -18.93 9.16 -7.25
N VAL A 80 -19.25 10.36 -6.76
CA VAL A 80 -18.70 10.92 -5.50
C VAL A 80 -19.78 11.32 -4.49
N ARG A 81 -21.03 10.88 -4.66
CA ARG A 81 -22.09 11.14 -3.68
C ARG A 81 -21.68 10.59 -2.30
N PRO A 82 -21.98 11.25 -1.17
CA PRO A 82 -21.52 10.81 0.15
C PRO A 82 -21.82 9.34 0.45
N ARG A 83 -23.03 8.85 0.13
CA ARG A 83 -23.38 7.43 0.28
C ARG A 83 -22.49 6.48 -0.54
N VAL A 84 -22.16 6.86 -1.77
CA VAL A 84 -21.29 6.07 -2.67
C VAL A 84 -19.86 6.04 -2.12
N VAL A 85 -19.35 7.19 -1.68
CA VAL A 85 -18.02 7.29 -1.05
C VAL A 85 -17.95 6.39 0.19
N LEU A 86 -18.96 6.44 1.08
CA LEU A 86 -19.03 5.59 2.26
C LEU A 86 -19.03 4.10 1.90
N ILE A 87 -19.77 3.68 0.88
CA ILE A 87 -19.77 2.29 0.39
C ILE A 87 -18.37 1.89 -0.08
N LYS A 88 -17.69 2.71 -0.90
CA LYS A 88 -16.33 2.41 -1.39
C LYS A 88 -15.32 2.33 -0.25
N VAL A 89 -15.41 3.24 0.72
CA VAL A 89 -14.57 3.22 1.93
C VAL A 89 -14.80 1.94 2.71
N ALA A 90 -16.07 1.56 2.96
CA ALA A 90 -16.40 0.34 3.68
C ALA A 90 -15.88 -0.91 2.94
N LEU A 91 -16.15 -1.04 1.64
CA LEU A 91 -15.68 -2.17 0.84
C LEU A 91 -14.15 -2.24 0.80
N THR A 92 -13.47 -1.10 0.73
CA THR A 92 -12.01 -1.07 0.74
C THR A 92 -11.47 -1.56 2.09
N ASN A 93 -11.91 -0.94 3.18
CA ASN A 93 -11.31 -1.16 4.49
C ASN A 93 -11.81 -2.43 5.20
N ALA A 94 -12.98 -2.97 4.82
CA ALA A 94 -13.57 -4.17 5.42
C ALA A 94 -13.52 -5.41 4.51
N ILE A 95 -13.20 -5.27 3.22
CA ILE A 95 -13.08 -6.41 2.29
C ILE A 95 -11.74 -6.38 1.57
N LEU A 96 -11.43 -5.33 0.80
CA LEU A 96 -10.20 -5.32 -0.01
C LEU A 96 -8.95 -5.44 0.86
N ASP A 97 -8.85 -4.62 1.90
CA ASP A 97 -7.67 -4.64 2.76
C ASP A 97 -7.59 -5.94 3.58
N PRO A 98 -8.65 -6.38 4.29
CA PRO A 98 -8.67 -7.64 5.02
C PRO A 98 -8.42 -8.91 4.19
N CYS A 99 -9.00 -8.99 2.99
CA CYS A 99 -8.96 -10.23 2.21
C CYS A 99 -7.81 -10.27 1.20
N PHE A 100 -7.24 -9.13 0.82
CA PHE A 100 -6.20 -9.08 -0.21
C PHE A 100 -4.93 -8.39 0.28
N PHE A 101 -5.03 -7.21 0.91
CA PHE A 101 -3.83 -6.47 1.34
C PHE A 101 -3.09 -7.20 2.46
N PHE A 102 -3.76 -7.42 3.59
CA PHE A 102 -3.13 -8.00 4.76
C PHE A 102 -2.59 -9.41 4.50
N PRO A 103 -3.36 -10.36 3.91
CA PRO A 103 -2.84 -11.67 3.53
C PRO A 103 -1.59 -11.59 2.65
N SER A 104 -1.59 -10.72 1.63
CA SER A 104 -0.45 -10.56 0.73
C SER A 104 0.76 -9.95 1.43
N PHE A 105 0.53 -8.97 2.30
CA PHE A 105 1.59 -8.31 3.06
C PHE A 105 2.24 -9.25 4.08
N TYR A 106 1.44 -10.00 4.85
CA TYR A 106 1.93 -11.00 5.78
C TYR A 106 2.72 -12.09 5.04
N SER A 107 2.20 -12.58 3.91
CA SER A 107 2.90 -13.57 3.09
C SER A 107 4.25 -13.05 2.58
N LEU A 108 4.31 -11.79 2.15
CA LEU A 108 5.55 -11.15 1.71
C LEU A 108 6.56 -11.04 2.86
N LYS A 109 6.10 -10.58 4.04
CA LYS A 109 6.91 -10.44 5.25
C LYS A 109 7.52 -11.79 5.64
N GLU A 110 6.71 -12.83 5.72
CA GLU A 110 7.17 -14.16 6.12
C GLU A 110 8.10 -14.77 5.06
N ALA A 111 7.82 -14.59 3.77
CA ALA A 111 8.69 -15.05 2.70
C ALA A 111 10.06 -14.34 2.70
N LEU A 112 10.09 -13.05 3.05
CA LEU A 112 11.33 -12.31 3.25
C LEU A 112 12.11 -12.82 4.46
N ALA A 113 11.45 -13.10 5.58
CA ALA A 113 12.10 -13.65 6.76
C ALA A 113 12.67 -15.05 6.50
N ALA A 114 11.87 -15.93 5.87
CA ALA A 114 12.24 -17.31 5.57
C ALA A 114 13.13 -17.47 4.33
N GLN A 115 13.33 -16.40 3.53
CA GLN A 115 14.06 -16.40 2.26
C GLN A 115 13.56 -17.45 1.24
N ARG A 116 12.28 -17.84 1.33
CA ARG A 116 11.61 -18.80 0.44
C ARG A 116 10.12 -18.46 0.34
N LEU A 117 9.47 -18.86 -0.75
CA LEU A 117 8.03 -18.70 -0.94
C LEU A 117 7.42 -20.05 -1.31
N ASP A 118 6.80 -20.69 -0.32
CA ASP A 118 6.08 -21.94 -0.48
C ASP A 118 4.81 -21.95 0.38
N ALA A 119 4.00 -23.00 0.24
CA ALA A 119 2.72 -23.11 0.92
C ALA A 119 2.84 -23.04 2.45
N ALA A 120 3.91 -23.59 3.03
CA ALA A 120 4.10 -23.57 4.48
C ALA A 120 4.37 -22.15 5.00
N VAL A 121 5.16 -21.37 4.26
CA VAL A 121 5.39 -19.93 4.56
C VAL A 121 4.08 -19.15 4.50
N VAL A 122 3.29 -19.36 3.45
CA VAL A 122 2.01 -18.64 3.28
C VAL A 122 1.03 -19.02 4.38
N MET A 123 0.92 -20.31 4.74
CA MET A 123 0.06 -20.75 5.84
C MET A 123 0.46 -20.13 7.17
N ALA A 124 1.76 -20.15 7.52
CA ALA A 124 2.26 -19.53 8.74
C ALA A 124 1.95 -18.02 8.77
N ALA A 125 2.10 -17.34 7.64
CA ALA A 125 1.76 -15.92 7.52
C ALA A 125 0.27 -15.65 7.73
N LEU A 126 -0.61 -16.52 7.23
CA LEU A 126 -2.07 -16.40 7.42
C LEU A 126 -2.48 -16.69 8.87
N ASP A 127 -1.82 -17.63 9.54
CA ASP A 127 -2.04 -17.91 10.97
C ASP A 127 -1.59 -16.73 11.85
N GLU A 128 -0.45 -16.10 11.51
CA GLU A 128 0.01 -14.88 12.18
C GLU A 128 -0.98 -13.73 11.95
N TYR A 129 -1.46 -13.55 10.72
CA TYR A 129 -2.47 -12.55 10.41
C TYR A 129 -3.77 -12.82 11.19
N HIS A 130 -4.25 -14.06 11.23
CA HIS A 130 -5.45 -14.45 11.98
C HIS A 130 -5.31 -14.22 13.50
N SER A 131 -4.08 -14.21 14.02
CA SER A 131 -3.84 -13.90 15.43
C SER A 131 -3.84 -12.40 15.72
N ASN A 132 -3.55 -11.55 14.72
CA ASN A 132 -3.34 -10.11 14.88
C ASN A 132 -4.39 -9.21 14.19
N TYR A 133 -5.28 -9.77 13.36
CA TYR A 133 -6.10 -9.00 12.41
C TYR A 133 -6.87 -7.85 13.04
N MET A 134 -7.42 -8.02 14.24
CA MET A 134 -8.25 -6.97 14.85
C MET A 134 -7.42 -5.72 15.18
N ASN A 135 -6.24 -5.91 15.76
CA ASN A 135 -5.33 -4.81 16.07
C ASN A 135 -4.83 -4.14 14.80
N ASP A 136 -4.52 -4.93 13.77
CA ASP A 136 -4.07 -4.39 12.48
C ASP A 136 -5.15 -3.59 11.77
N TRP A 137 -6.40 -4.06 11.80
CA TRP A 137 -7.53 -3.35 11.20
C TRP A 137 -7.78 -2.03 11.91
N LEU A 138 -7.83 -2.02 13.25
CA LEU A 138 -8.04 -0.78 14.01
C LEU A 138 -6.91 0.23 13.76
N ASN A 139 -5.66 -0.22 13.75
CA ASN A 139 -4.50 0.62 13.44
C ASN A 139 -4.53 1.15 12.00
N SER A 140 -4.93 0.31 11.05
CA SER A 140 -5.07 0.69 9.65
C SER A 140 -6.18 1.71 9.46
N TRP A 141 -7.35 1.46 10.05
CA TRP A 141 -8.53 2.32 9.93
C TRP A 141 -8.31 3.72 10.46
N ALA A 142 -7.47 3.90 11.49
CA ALA A 142 -7.09 5.22 12.00
C ALA A 142 -6.48 6.13 10.93
N VAL A 143 -5.84 5.55 9.91
CA VAL A 143 -5.19 6.28 8.81
C VAL A 143 -5.99 6.14 7.51
N TRP A 144 -6.46 4.95 7.21
CA TRP A 144 -6.99 4.60 5.90
C TRP A 144 -8.47 4.90 5.72
N LEU A 145 -9.29 4.93 6.78
CA LEU A 145 -10.66 5.44 6.64
C LEU A 145 -10.70 6.90 6.16
N PRO A 146 -9.99 7.86 6.79
CA PRO A 146 -9.97 9.24 6.30
C PRO A 146 -9.27 9.36 4.94
N ALA A 147 -8.17 8.64 4.71
CA ALA A 147 -7.46 8.68 3.44
C ALA A 147 -8.31 8.14 2.27
N HIS A 148 -9.05 7.05 2.47
CA HIS A 148 -9.95 6.48 1.47
C HIS A 148 -11.17 7.38 1.23
N ALA A 149 -11.70 8.04 2.26
CA ALA A 149 -12.76 9.03 2.09
C ALA A 149 -12.32 10.18 1.16
N ILE A 150 -11.09 10.69 1.34
CA ILE A 150 -10.49 11.69 0.44
C ILE A 150 -10.27 11.10 -0.95
N THR A 151 -9.72 9.89 -1.04
CA THR A 151 -9.42 9.20 -2.31
C THR A 151 -10.66 9.10 -3.20
N TYR A 152 -11.79 8.68 -2.64
CA TYR A 152 -13.02 8.46 -3.40
C TYR A 152 -13.89 9.71 -3.53
N GLY A 153 -13.84 10.63 -2.56
CA GLY A 153 -14.67 11.84 -2.57
C GLY A 153 -14.07 13.03 -3.30
N VAL A 154 -12.73 13.13 -3.35
CA VAL A 154 -12.03 14.35 -3.79
C VAL A 154 -11.04 14.07 -4.91
N ILE A 155 -10.28 12.97 -4.84
CA ILE A 155 -9.16 12.73 -5.75
C ILE A 155 -9.66 12.22 -7.12
N PRO A 156 -9.30 12.90 -8.24
CA PRO A 156 -9.60 12.40 -9.58
C PRO A 156 -9.00 11.02 -9.84
N ILE A 157 -9.66 10.22 -10.68
CA ILE A 157 -9.35 8.79 -10.85
C ILE A 157 -7.88 8.52 -11.21
N GLU A 158 -7.30 9.36 -12.07
CA GLU A 158 -5.91 9.27 -12.50
C GLU A 158 -4.89 9.59 -11.39
N TRP A 159 -5.32 10.30 -10.34
CA TRP A 159 -4.48 10.74 -9.22
C TRP A 159 -4.59 9.86 -7.98
N ARG A 160 -5.53 8.90 -7.95
CA ARG A 160 -5.80 8.09 -6.76
C ARG A 160 -4.61 7.26 -6.32
N ILE A 161 -3.93 6.59 -7.24
CA ILE A 161 -2.76 5.79 -6.90
C ILE A 161 -1.57 6.66 -6.46
N PRO A 162 -1.21 7.75 -7.15
CA PRO A 162 -0.22 8.71 -6.63
C PRO A 162 -0.56 9.26 -5.23
N TRP A 163 -1.83 9.59 -4.99
CA TRP A 163 -2.31 10.03 -3.68
C TRP A 163 -2.12 8.95 -2.60
N VAL A 164 -2.61 7.74 -2.85
CA VAL A 164 -2.49 6.60 -1.93
C VAL A 164 -1.01 6.26 -1.69
N ALA A 165 -0.16 6.33 -2.71
CA ALA A 165 1.28 6.12 -2.58
C ALA A 165 1.91 7.17 -1.65
N ALA A 166 1.53 8.45 -1.78
CA ALA A 166 2.01 9.51 -0.90
C ALA A 166 1.58 9.30 0.56
N VAL A 167 0.30 9.00 0.80
CA VAL A 167 -0.21 8.68 2.14
C VAL A 167 0.51 7.46 2.73
N SER A 168 0.69 6.41 1.92
CA SER A 168 1.41 5.19 2.34
C SER A 168 2.86 5.48 2.71
N PHE A 169 3.54 6.37 2.00
CA PHE A 169 4.92 6.73 2.30
C PHE A 169 4.99 7.42 3.67
N GLY A 170 4.11 8.39 3.93
CA GLY A 170 4.01 9.04 5.24
C GLY A 170 3.67 8.06 6.37
N TYR A 171 2.75 7.12 6.12
CA TYR A 171 2.39 6.07 7.08
C TYR A 171 3.60 5.21 7.47
N VAL A 172 4.41 4.79 6.50
CA VAL A 172 5.64 4.03 6.77
C VAL A 172 6.64 4.84 7.59
N CYS A 173 6.81 6.14 7.30
CA CYS A 173 7.69 7.01 8.10
C CYS A 173 7.22 7.11 9.57
N ILE A 174 5.92 7.32 9.78
CA ILE A 174 5.33 7.46 11.12
C ILE A 174 5.41 6.14 11.88
N LEU A 175 5.09 5.01 11.25
CA LEU A 175 5.24 3.70 11.88
C LEU A 175 6.69 3.42 12.24
N SER A 176 7.64 3.76 11.38
CA SER A 176 9.07 3.56 11.65
C SER A 176 9.56 4.43 12.81
N SER A 177 9.05 5.67 12.95
CA SER A 177 9.42 6.56 14.05
C SER A 177 8.75 6.22 15.37
N THR A 178 7.55 5.65 15.35
CA THR A 178 6.77 5.31 16.56
C THR A 178 6.97 3.87 17.03
N ARG A 179 7.26 2.94 16.12
CA ARG A 179 7.45 1.49 16.41
C ARG A 179 8.90 1.01 16.28
N GLY A 180 9.87 1.89 16.49
CA GLY A 180 11.31 1.59 16.45
C GLY A 180 11.82 0.47 17.39
N GLU A 181 10.94 -0.34 17.99
CA GLU A 181 11.26 -1.50 18.81
C GLU A 181 11.05 -2.86 18.10
N VAL A 182 10.42 -2.91 16.92
CA VAL A 182 10.21 -4.20 16.20
C VAL A 182 11.52 -4.81 15.67
N SER A 183 12.63 -4.06 15.71
CA SER A 183 13.99 -4.57 15.46
C SER A 183 14.52 -5.54 16.53
N ARG A 184 13.74 -5.89 17.57
CA ARG A 184 14.12 -6.89 18.58
C ARG A 184 13.63 -8.31 18.30
N THR A 185 12.74 -8.53 17.33
CA THR A 185 12.16 -9.87 17.05
C THR A 185 12.86 -10.61 15.91
N ILE A 186 13.84 -9.97 15.26
CA ILE A 186 14.74 -10.65 14.31
C ILE A 186 16.16 -10.47 14.84
N ARG A 187 16.47 -11.23 15.89
CA ARG A 187 17.83 -11.58 16.30
C ARG A 187 17.86 -13.07 16.63
#